data_AF-D0UJD0-F1
#
_entry.id   AF-D0UJD0-F1
#
_cell.length_a   1.000
_cell.length_b   1.000
_cell.length_c   1.000
_cell.angle_alpha   90.00
_cell.angle_beta   90.00
_cell.angle_gamma   90.00
#
_symmetry.space_group_name_H-M   'P 1'
#
loop_
_entity.id
_entity.type
_entity.pdbx_description
1 polymer ?
#
loop_
_entity_poly.entity_id
_entity_poly.type
_entity_poly.pdbx_seq_one_letter_code
_entity_poly.pdbx_strand_id
1 'polypeptide(L)'
;IELTGIYTNSYDGSLNTAQGFPVFATVLIANHIAKKDASAAAKQMTDEDIKTIVALSKDQRIAERIITSIGPSIYGHEDIKRALALALFGGESKNPGQKHRVRGDLNVLLCGDPGTAKSQFLKCVQAIAPRAVFTTGQGASAVGLTAYVQRSPVTKEWTLEAGALVLADRGVCLI
;
A
#
# COMPACT_ATOMS: atom_id res chain seq x y z
N ILE A 1 -9.85 -5.39 -1.39
CA ILE A 1 -10.23 -6.37 -2.43
C ILE A 1 -11.64 -6.01 -2.89
N GLU A 2 -11.90 -6.12 -4.19
CA GLU A 2 -13.21 -5.97 -4.80
C GLU A 2 -13.56 -7.29 -5.50
N LEU A 3 -14.74 -7.83 -5.20
CA LEU A 3 -15.14 -9.16 -5.63
C LEU A 3 -16.48 -9.07 -6.36
N THR A 4 -16.49 -9.58 -7.59
CA THR A 4 -17.70 -9.81 -8.37
C THR A 4 -17.99 -11.30 -8.31
N GLY A 5 -19.20 -11.67 -7.91
CA GLY A 5 -19.57 -13.06 -7.72
C GLY A 5 -21.07 -13.27 -7.79
N ILE A 6 -21.45 -14.54 -7.77
CA ILE A 6 -22.84 -14.98 -7.78
C ILE A 6 -23.22 -15.29 -6.33
N TYR A 7 -24.28 -14.65 -5.86
CA TYR A 7 -24.88 -14.99 -4.57
C TYR A 7 -25.65 -16.30 -4.70
N THR A 8 -25.36 -17.23 -3.80
CA THR A 8 -26.03 -18.53 -3.71
C THR A 8 -26.40 -18.81 -2.26
N ASN A 9 -27.43 -19.62 -2.07
CA ASN A 9 -27.82 -20.12 -0.77
C ASN A 9 -27.87 -21.65 -0.78
N SER A 10 -27.49 -22.26 0.33
CA SER A 10 -27.60 -23.70 0.54
C SER A 10 -28.39 -23.99 1.81
N TYR A 11 -29.20 -25.04 1.76
CA TYR A 11 -29.89 -25.53 2.94
C TYR A 11 -28.89 -26.21 3.87
N ASP A 12 -28.82 -25.74 5.12
CA ASP A 12 -28.02 -26.36 6.16
C ASP A 12 -28.93 -26.86 7.28
N GLY A 13 -29.10 -28.19 7.36
CA GLY A 13 -29.96 -28.82 8.35
C GLY A 13 -29.50 -28.57 9.79
N SER A 14 -28.21 -28.34 10.01
CA SER A 14 -27.66 -28.14 11.36
C SER A 14 -28.04 -26.79 11.96
N LEU A 15 -28.03 -25.73 11.14
CA LEU A 15 -28.48 -24.38 11.53
C LEU A 15 -29.97 -24.35 11.85
N ASN A 16 -30.78 -25.14 11.12
CA ASN A 16 -32.22 -25.22 11.31
C ASN A 16 -32.62 -25.89 12.62
N THR A 17 -31.90 -26.97 13.00
CA THR A 17 -32.12 -27.64 14.29
C THR A 17 -31.77 -26.73 15.47
N ALA A 18 -30.74 -25.88 15.33
CA ALA A 18 -30.33 -24.96 16.39
C ALA A 18 -31.24 -23.74 16.55
N GLN A 19 -31.80 -23.21 15.45
CA GLN A 19 -32.57 -21.96 15.44
C GLN A 19 -34.09 -22.19 15.48
N GLY A 20 -34.59 -23.37 15.10
CA GLY A 20 -36.03 -23.71 15.12
C GLY A 20 -36.85 -23.12 13.97
N PHE A 21 -36.19 -22.50 12.98
CA PHE A 21 -36.78 -21.99 11.73
C PHE A 21 -35.82 -22.21 10.57
N PRO A 22 -36.29 -22.24 9.30
CA PRO A 22 -35.43 -22.48 8.14
C PRO A 22 -34.49 -21.30 7.89
N VAL A 23 -33.24 -21.46 8.28
CA VAL A 23 -32.07 -20.64 8.00
C VAL A 23 -31.29 -21.26 6.84
N PHE A 24 -30.93 -20.43 5.87
CA PHE A 24 -30.08 -20.84 4.74
C PHE A 24 -28.66 -20.31 4.95
N ALA A 25 -27.66 -21.13 4.64
CA ALA A 25 -26.29 -20.68 4.58
C ALA A 25 -26.09 -19.83 3.31
N THR A 26 -25.48 -18.67 3.47
CA THR A 26 -25.22 -17.73 2.37
C THR A 26 -23.79 -17.89 1.88
N VAL A 27 -23.62 -18.10 0.57
CA VAL A 27 -22.31 -18.33 -0.05
C VAL A 27 -22.19 -17.44 -1.28
N LEU A 28 -21.08 -16.70 -1.37
CA LEU A 28 -20.71 -15.93 -2.56
C LEU A 28 -19.70 -16.73 -3.38
N ILE A 29 -20.09 -17.16 -4.57
CA ILE A 29 -19.20 -17.80 -5.53
C ILE A 29 -18.46 -16.69 -6.29
N ALA A 30 -17.15 -16.56 -6.04
CA ALA A 30 -16.32 -15.56 -6.67
C ALA A 30 -16.13 -15.85 -8.17
N ASN A 31 -16.40 -14.87 -9.02
CA ASN A 31 -16.16 -14.94 -10.46
C ASN A 31 -14.95 -14.07 -10.87
N HIS A 32 -14.83 -12.87 -10.30
CA HIS A 32 -13.74 -11.95 -10.57
C HIS A 32 -13.29 -11.26 -9.27
N ILE A 33 -11.97 -11.15 -9.10
CA ILE A 33 -11.36 -10.52 -7.94
C ILE A 33 -10.41 -9.43 -8.43
N ALA A 34 -10.74 -8.18 -8.16
CA ALA A 34 -9.86 -7.04 -8.36
C ALA A 34 -9.20 -6.63 -7.04
N LYS A 35 -7.89 -6.39 -7.07
CA LYS A 35 -7.21 -5.71 -5.96
C LYS A 35 -7.38 -4.22 -6.17
N LYS A 36 -7.79 -3.49 -5.12
CA LYS A 36 -7.87 -2.01 -5.14
C LYS A 36 -6.50 -1.33 -5.02
N ASP A 37 -5.42 -2.08 -5.26
CA ASP A 37 -4.06 -1.53 -5.17
C ASP A 37 -3.74 -0.81 -6.48
N ALA A 38 -3.27 0.44 -6.38
CA ALA A 38 -2.95 1.29 -7.53
C ALA A 38 -1.84 0.68 -8.44
N SER A 39 -1.09 -0.31 -7.96
CA SER A 39 -0.14 -1.09 -8.76
C SER A 39 -0.77 -1.76 -10.00
N ALA A 40 -2.08 -2.03 -10.01
CA ALA A 40 -2.77 -2.60 -11.17
C ALA A 40 -2.95 -1.59 -12.32
N ALA A 41 -3.03 -0.28 -12.03
CA ALA A 41 -3.22 0.78 -13.03
C ALA A 41 -2.01 0.91 -13.97
N ALA A 42 -0.79 0.71 -13.45
CA ALA A 42 0.43 0.71 -14.27
C ALA A 42 0.45 -0.41 -15.33
N LYS A 43 -0.36 -1.46 -15.18
CA LYS A 43 -0.47 -2.56 -16.16
C LYS A 43 -1.46 -2.26 -17.29
N GLN A 44 -2.26 -1.20 -17.18
CA GLN A 44 -3.29 -0.83 -18.16
C GLN A 44 -2.99 0.51 -18.85
N MET A 45 -1.71 0.86 -18.99
CA MET A 45 -1.32 2.08 -19.70
C MET A 45 -1.55 1.92 -21.19
N THR A 46 -2.17 2.92 -21.83
CA THR A 46 -2.36 2.90 -23.29
C THR A 46 -1.11 3.38 -24.03
N ASP A 47 -1.06 3.15 -25.34
CA ASP A 47 0.03 3.64 -26.18
C ASP A 47 0.10 5.18 -26.19
N GLU A 48 -1.03 5.87 -26.03
CA GLU A 48 -1.08 7.33 -25.87
C GLU A 48 -0.43 7.78 -24.55
N ASP A 49 -0.68 7.08 -23.44
CA ASP A 49 -0.06 7.37 -22.15
C ASP A 49 1.47 7.19 -22.22
N ILE A 50 1.93 6.14 -22.88
CA ILE A 50 3.37 5.89 -23.08
C ILE A 50 4.00 7.03 -23.90
N LYS A 51 3.35 7.45 -25.00
CA LYS A 51 3.83 8.57 -25.83
C LYS A 51 3.92 9.87 -25.05
N THR A 52 2.91 10.18 -24.23
CA THR A 52 2.92 11.40 -23.41
C THR A 52 4.01 11.38 -22.35
N ILE A 53 4.26 10.23 -21.69
CA ILE A 53 5.36 10.08 -20.73
C ILE A 53 6.72 10.27 -21.40
N VAL A 54 6.94 9.66 -22.57
CA VAL A 54 8.20 9.82 -23.31
C VAL A 54 8.39 11.27 -23.77
N ALA A 55 7.33 11.95 -24.19
CA ALA A 55 7.39 13.37 -24.53
C ALA A 55 7.75 14.24 -23.31
N LEU A 56 7.12 14.01 -22.16
CA LEU A 56 7.39 14.72 -20.91
C LEU A 56 8.80 14.45 -20.37
N SER A 57 9.34 13.25 -20.56
CA SER A 57 10.68 12.88 -20.10
C SER A 57 11.80 13.73 -20.73
N LYS A 58 11.53 14.35 -21.88
CA LYS A 58 12.48 15.21 -22.61
C LYS A 58 12.46 16.67 -22.15
N ASP A 59 11.51 17.04 -21.28
CA ASP A 59 11.42 18.39 -20.73
C ASP A 59 12.57 18.63 -19.73
N GLN A 60 13.35 19.69 -19.94
CA GLN A 60 14.47 20.05 -19.06
C GLN A 60 14.03 20.35 -17.62
N ARG A 61 12.77 20.77 -17.42
CA ARG A 61 12.23 21.11 -16.10
C ARG A 61 11.38 19.99 -15.50
N ILE A 62 11.43 18.78 -16.04
CA ILE A 62 10.57 17.67 -15.60
C ILE A 62 10.73 17.36 -14.10
N ALA A 63 11.96 17.43 -13.58
CA ALA A 63 12.24 17.18 -12.16
C ALA A 63 11.49 18.16 -11.25
N GLU A 64 11.56 19.45 -11.55
CA GLU A 64 10.85 20.50 -10.79
C GLU A 64 9.34 20.35 -10.92
N ARG A 65 8.84 20.00 -12.11
CA ARG A 65 7.41 19.73 -12.33
C ARG A 65 6.91 18.56 -11.49
N ILE A 66 7.68 17.50 -11.35
CA ILE A 66 7.31 16.37 -10.50
C ILE A 66 7.32 16.78 -9.03
N ILE A 67 8.36 17.49 -8.57
CA ILE A 67 8.48 17.93 -7.17
C ILE A 67 7.30 18.84 -6.78
N THR A 68 6.97 19.81 -7.63
CA THR A 68 5.84 20.73 -7.40
C THR A 68 4.48 20.02 -7.44
N SER A 69 4.37 18.89 -8.14
CA SER A 69 3.16 18.05 -8.15
C SER A 69 2.94 17.25 -6.86
N ILE A 70 3.95 17.13 -5.98
CA ILE A 70 3.80 16.48 -4.68
C ILE A 70 3.15 17.45 -3.69
N GLY A 71 1.94 17.12 -3.24
CA GLY A 71 1.18 17.91 -2.28
C GLY A 71 0.91 19.34 -2.76
N PRO A 72 0.23 19.53 -3.91
CA PRO A 72 0.01 20.86 -4.50
C PRO A 72 -0.86 21.77 -3.64
N SER A 73 -1.61 21.18 -2.70
CA SER A 73 -2.42 21.91 -1.70
C SER A 73 -1.59 22.56 -0.59
N ILE A 74 -0.32 22.19 -0.43
CA ILE A 74 0.56 22.71 0.61
C ILE A 74 1.54 23.70 -0.02
N TYR A 75 1.49 24.95 0.43
CA TYR A 75 2.39 25.99 -0.04
C TYR A 75 3.80 25.84 0.56
N GLY A 76 4.83 26.10 -0.26
CA GLY A 76 6.23 26.04 0.14
C GLY A 76 6.75 24.62 0.40
N HIS A 77 7.75 24.53 1.29
CA HIS A 77 8.42 23.28 1.68
C HIS A 77 9.03 22.50 0.51
N GLU A 78 9.69 23.20 -0.41
CA GLU A 78 10.28 22.61 -1.63
C GLU A 78 11.28 21.49 -1.33
N ASP A 79 12.08 21.62 -0.27
CA ASP A 79 13.04 20.58 0.13
C ASP A 79 12.36 19.31 0.62
N ILE A 80 11.25 19.44 1.36
CA ILE A 80 10.47 18.29 1.83
C ILE A 80 9.79 17.60 0.65
N LYS A 81 9.18 18.37 -0.27
CA LYS A 81 8.58 17.82 -1.49
C LYS A 81 9.60 17.10 -2.35
N ARG A 82 10.81 17.66 -2.48
CA ARG A 82 11.93 17.04 -3.20
C ARG A 82 12.37 15.75 -2.53
N ALA A 83 12.54 15.73 -1.21
CA ALA A 83 12.91 14.53 -0.47
C ALA A 83 11.86 13.42 -0.64
N LEU A 84 10.57 13.76 -0.54
CA LEU A 84 9.47 12.81 -0.73
C LEU A 84 9.38 12.28 -2.17
N ALA A 85 9.55 13.15 -3.16
CA ALA A 85 9.59 12.74 -4.57
C ALA A 85 10.71 11.73 -4.81
N LEU A 86 11.93 12.02 -4.34
CA LEU A 86 13.07 11.11 -4.46
C LEU A 86 12.85 9.79 -3.73
N ALA A 87 12.24 9.81 -2.53
CA ALA A 87 11.92 8.60 -1.79
C ALA A 87 10.87 7.73 -2.51
N LEU A 88 9.90 8.34 -3.19
CA LEU A 88 8.87 7.63 -3.96
C LEU A 88 9.41 6.94 -5.21
N PHE A 89 10.34 7.59 -5.93
CA PHE A 89 11.02 6.94 -7.06
C PHE A 89 11.98 5.84 -6.60
N GLY A 90 12.61 6.03 -5.44
CA GLY A 90 13.57 5.09 -4.88
C GLY A 90 14.89 5.04 -5.66
N GLY A 91 15.82 4.24 -5.15
CA GLY A 91 17.08 3.92 -5.81
C GLY A 91 17.15 2.44 -6.20
N GLU A 92 18.22 2.07 -6.88
CA GLU A 92 18.46 0.69 -7.30
C GLU A 92 19.23 -0.09 -6.22
N SER A 93 18.72 -1.25 -5.82
CA SER A 93 19.46 -2.17 -4.95
C SER A 93 20.55 -2.88 -5.75
N LYS A 94 21.78 -2.85 -5.23
CA LYS A 94 22.94 -3.44 -5.90
C LYS A 94 23.45 -4.65 -5.12
N ASN A 95 23.92 -5.69 -5.80
CA ASN A 95 24.54 -6.85 -5.17
C ASN A 95 25.95 -7.10 -5.74
N PRO A 96 26.95 -6.30 -5.35
CA PRO A 96 28.30 -6.42 -5.88
C PRO A 96 28.88 -7.81 -5.58
N GLY A 97 29.22 -8.55 -6.63
CA GLY A 97 29.83 -9.87 -6.53
C GLY A 97 28.96 -10.94 -5.87
N GLN A 98 27.63 -10.76 -5.82
CA GLN A 98 26.68 -11.70 -5.19
C GLN A 98 26.92 -11.97 -3.68
N LYS A 99 27.71 -11.14 -3.00
CA LYS A 99 28.08 -11.36 -1.58
C LYS A 99 27.16 -10.67 -0.58
N HIS A 100 26.64 -9.48 -0.92
CA HIS A 100 25.79 -8.70 -0.02
C HIS A 100 24.90 -7.73 -0.80
N ARG A 101 23.65 -7.59 -0.35
CA ARG A 101 22.69 -6.66 -0.97
C ARG A 101 22.83 -5.27 -0.36
N VAL A 102 23.22 -4.30 -1.18
CA VAL A 102 23.20 -2.86 -0.86
C VAL A 102 21.80 -2.32 -1.09
N ARG A 103 21.27 -1.59 -0.10
CA ARG A 103 19.92 -1.02 -0.12
C ARG A 103 19.82 0.11 -1.15
N GLY A 104 18.74 0.10 -1.93
CA GLY A 104 18.37 1.19 -2.84
C GLY A 104 17.32 2.14 -2.28
N ASP A 105 16.54 1.71 -1.27
CA ASP A 105 15.44 2.50 -0.74
C ASP A 105 15.92 3.60 0.23
N LEU A 106 15.26 4.76 0.16
CA LEU A 106 15.55 5.92 1.00
C LEU A 106 14.60 5.97 2.20
N ASN A 107 15.14 6.23 3.39
CA ASN A 107 14.35 6.56 4.57
C ASN A 107 14.33 8.08 4.76
N VAL A 108 13.14 8.65 4.95
CA VAL A 108 12.95 10.09 5.18
C VAL A 108 12.29 10.29 6.54
N LEU A 109 12.88 11.17 7.37
CA LEU A 109 12.31 11.61 8.63
C LEU A 109 11.84 13.06 8.49
N LEU A 110 10.54 13.30 8.69
CA LEU A 110 9.97 14.65 8.73
C LEU A 110 9.85 15.11 10.19
N CYS A 111 10.82 15.88 10.66
CA CYS A 111 10.80 16.48 12.00
C CYS A 111 10.52 17.99 11.89
N GLY A 112 9.71 18.54 12.80
CA GLY A 112 9.41 19.97 12.86
C GLY A 112 8.18 20.28 13.70
N ASP A 113 7.84 21.56 13.82
CA ASP A 113 6.80 22.07 14.72
C ASP A 113 5.39 21.51 14.47
N PRO A 114 4.56 21.34 15.50
CA PRO A 114 3.16 20.97 15.29
C PRO A 114 2.46 21.97 14.36
N GLY A 115 1.59 21.49 13.47
CA GLY A 115 0.85 22.33 12.52
C GLY A 115 1.53 22.58 11.15
N THR A 116 2.73 22.07 10.89
CA THR A 116 3.45 22.26 9.61
C THR A 116 3.05 21.30 8.48
N ALA A 117 1.78 20.86 8.43
CA ALA A 117 1.23 19.96 7.40
C ALA A 117 1.94 18.59 7.18
N LYS A 118 2.87 18.18 8.06
CA LYS A 118 3.58 16.88 7.97
C LYS A 118 2.67 15.68 7.71
N SER A 119 1.59 15.55 8.48
CA SER A 119 0.63 14.44 8.32
C SER A 119 -0.12 14.50 6.99
N GLN A 120 -0.29 15.69 6.40
CA GLN A 120 -0.93 15.83 5.08
C GLN A 120 0.02 15.41 3.96
N PHE A 121 1.33 15.67 4.09
CA PHE A 121 2.32 15.12 3.17
C PHE A 121 2.29 13.59 3.18
N LEU A 122 2.25 12.94 4.35
CA LEU A 122 2.16 11.48 4.43
C LEU A 122 0.88 10.94 3.79
N LYS A 123 -0.28 11.58 3.99
CA LYS A 123 -1.54 11.21 3.31
C LYS A 123 -1.48 11.37 1.79
N CYS A 124 -0.82 12.41 1.31
CA CYS A 124 -0.61 12.62 -0.12
C CYS A 124 0.26 11.49 -0.72
N VAL A 125 1.36 11.14 -0.03
CA VAL A 125 2.22 10.01 -0.43
C VAL A 125 1.45 8.68 -0.42
N GLN A 126 0.59 8.46 0.58
CA GLN A 126 -0.25 7.26 0.66
C GLN A 126 -1.17 7.12 -0.57
N ALA A 127 -1.72 8.22 -1.07
CA ALA A 127 -2.62 8.22 -2.23
C ALA A 127 -1.87 8.03 -3.56
N ILE A 128 -0.64 8.54 -3.66
CA ILE A 128 0.17 8.49 -4.89
C ILE A 128 0.91 7.16 -5.02
N ALA A 129 1.41 6.61 -3.90
CA ALA A 129 2.23 5.40 -3.93
C ALA A 129 1.42 4.17 -4.40
N PRO A 130 2.00 3.30 -5.26
CA PRO A 130 1.29 2.13 -5.78
C PRO A 130 0.94 1.10 -4.70
N ARG A 131 1.72 1.09 -3.61
CA ARG A 131 1.55 0.25 -2.43
C ARG A 131 2.06 1.03 -1.23
N ALA A 132 1.16 1.41 -0.33
CA ALA A 132 1.48 2.11 0.90
C ALA A 132 0.73 1.55 2.09
N VAL A 133 1.41 1.43 3.22
CA VAL A 133 0.81 1.08 4.51
C VAL A 133 0.99 2.26 5.44
N PHE A 134 -0.11 2.75 5.99
CA PHE A 134 -0.12 3.85 6.94
C PHE A 134 -0.41 3.29 8.33
N THR A 135 0.49 3.55 9.28
CA THR A 135 0.38 3.11 10.67
C THR A 135 0.59 4.31 11.59
N THR A 136 -0.15 4.37 12.69
CA THR A 136 -0.04 5.45 13.69
C THR A 136 0.46 4.88 15.01
N GLY A 137 0.98 5.74 15.89
CA GLY A 137 1.78 5.40 17.08
C GLY A 137 1.28 4.30 18.04
N GLN A 138 0.00 3.91 18.03
CA GLN A 138 -0.47 2.72 18.77
C GLN A 138 -0.40 1.41 17.96
N GLY A 139 -0.53 1.47 16.64
CA GLY A 139 -0.34 0.34 15.71
C GLY A 139 1.11 0.12 15.29
N ALA A 140 1.98 1.11 15.50
CA ALA A 140 3.43 1.03 15.25
C ALA A 140 4.20 0.33 16.39
N SER A 141 3.65 -0.75 16.96
CA SER A 141 4.40 -1.59 17.90
C SER A 141 5.45 -2.41 17.14
N ALA A 142 6.55 -2.80 17.81
CA ALA A 142 7.60 -3.63 17.18
C ALA A 142 7.02 -4.92 16.56
N VAL A 143 6.00 -5.47 17.21
CA VAL A 143 5.25 -6.66 16.79
C VAL A 143 4.35 -6.36 15.58
N GLY A 144 3.64 -5.22 15.59
CA GLY A 144 2.75 -4.80 14.50
C GLY A 144 3.48 -4.34 13.23
N LEU A 145 4.72 -3.85 13.35
CA LEU A 145 5.53 -3.45 12.20
C LEU A 145 6.20 -4.63 11.49
N THR A 146 6.62 -5.66 12.23
CA THR A 146 7.42 -6.77 11.71
C THR A 146 6.55 -7.97 11.32
N ALA A 147 6.43 -8.96 12.19
CA ALA A 147 5.55 -10.11 12.06
C ALA A 147 5.25 -10.64 13.46
N TYR A 148 4.12 -11.32 13.62
CA TYR A 148 3.74 -11.91 14.90
C TYR A 148 3.07 -13.26 14.72
N VAL A 149 3.10 -14.05 15.79
CA VAL A 149 2.49 -15.38 15.80
C VAL A 149 1.18 -15.29 16.57
N GLN A 150 0.10 -15.74 15.94
CA GLN A 150 -1.22 -15.84 16.54
C GLN A 150 -1.65 -17.31 16.60
N ARG A 151 -2.37 -17.69 17.65
CA ARG A 151 -2.96 -19.02 17.73
C ARG A 151 -4.36 -18.99 17.15
N SER A 152 -4.63 -19.82 16.15
CA SER A 152 -5.96 -19.95 15.55
C SER A 152 -6.96 -20.44 16.60
N PRO A 153 -8.10 -19.76 16.84
CA PRO A 153 -9.08 -20.18 17.83
C PRO A 153 -9.80 -21.48 17.44
N VAL A 154 -9.83 -21.79 16.13
CA VAL A 154 -10.52 -22.97 15.59
C VAL A 154 -9.58 -24.17 15.52
N THR A 155 -8.43 -24.04 14.85
CA THR A 155 -7.50 -25.17 14.64
C THR A 155 -6.53 -25.35 15.80
N LYS A 156 -6.42 -24.36 16.71
CA LYS A 156 -5.44 -24.30 17.81
C LYS A 156 -3.98 -24.35 17.36
N GLU A 157 -3.71 -24.20 16.07
CA GLU A 157 -2.39 -24.14 15.47
C GLU A 157 -1.82 -22.72 15.53
N TRP A 158 -0.50 -22.62 15.47
CA TRP A 158 0.22 -21.35 15.42
C TRP A 158 0.30 -20.87 13.97
N THR A 159 -0.21 -19.67 13.69
CA THR A 159 -0.18 -19.01 12.39
C THR A 159 0.68 -17.75 12.46
N LEU A 160 1.48 -17.50 11.43
CA LEU A 160 2.30 -16.29 11.32
C LEU A 160 1.52 -15.20 10.56
N GLU A 161 1.36 -14.04 11.18
CA GLU A 161 0.74 -12.87 10.57
C GLU A 161 1.81 -11.81 10.24
N ALA A 162 1.66 -11.21 9.06
CA ALA A 162 2.58 -10.21 8.54
C ALA A 162 2.27 -8.82 9.12
N GLY A 163 3.28 -8.12 9.62
CA GLY A 163 3.17 -6.74 10.07
C GLY A 163 3.28 -5.73 8.92
N ALA A 164 3.18 -4.45 9.27
CA ALA A 164 3.09 -3.34 8.31
C ALA A 164 4.25 -3.29 7.31
N LEU A 165 5.49 -3.55 7.73
CA LEU A 165 6.66 -3.52 6.84
C LEU A 165 6.65 -4.66 5.82
N VAL A 166 6.18 -5.84 6.23
CA VAL A 166 6.04 -7.00 5.33
C VAL A 166 4.93 -6.73 4.31
N LEU A 167 3.82 -6.16 4.77
CA LEU A 167 2.72 -5.71 3.91
C LEU A 167 3.13 -4.55 2.98
N ALA A 168 4.13 -3.76 3.35
CA ALA A 168 4.66 -2.64 2.55
C ALA A 168 5.91 -2.98 1.71
N ASP A 169 6.36 -4.24 1.64
CA ASP A 169 7.52 -4.65 0.83
C ASP A 169 7.48 -4.10 -0.62
N ARG A 170 8.60 -3.56 -1.11
CA ARG A 170 8.71 -2.83 -2.39
C ARG A 170 7.69 -1.69 -2.57
N GLY A 171 7.17 -1.15 -1.48
CA GLY A 171 6.30 0.01 -1.42
C GLY A 171 6.80 0.97 -0.35
N VAL A 172 5.88 1.73 0.25
CA VAL A 172 6.21 2.73 1.27
C VAL A 172 5.47 2.42 2.57
N CYS A 173 6.19 2.40 3.68
CA CYS A 173 5.60 2.37 5.02
C CYS A 173 5.63 3.79 5.59
N LEU A 174 4.47 4.30 6.00
CA LEU A 174 4.29 5.64 6.56
C LEU A 174 3.96 5.50 8.04
N ILE A 175 4.70 6.23 8.88
CA ILE A 175 4.64 6.21 10.35
C ILE A 175 4.42 7.63 10.86
#